data_AF-G8ULD4-F1
#
_entry.id   AF-G8ULD4-F1
#
_cell.length_a   1.000
_cell.length_b   1.000
_cell.length_c   1.000
_cell.angle_alpha   90.00
_cell.angle_beta   90.00
_cell.angle_gamma   90.00
#
_symmetry.space_group_name_H-M   'P 1'
#
loop_
_entity.id
_entity.type
_entity.pdbx_description
1 polymer ?
#
loop_
_entity_poly.entity_id
_entity_poly.type
_entity_poly.pdbx_seq_one_letter_code
_entity_poly.pdbx_strand_id
1 'polypeptide(L)'
;MFMMALAMVMMVACGGKKAETTEGEMTEPVATETPATEVAPAEGSALDQYLSLVDEMVPLYEKVAAGDAEATQKMAELGQKVQDLAADLQKEMANLTPEQSQKFQDAAKKLTEAAQKAVAK
;
A
#
# COMPACT_ATOMS: atom_id res chain seq x y z
N MET A 1 23.67 -21.97 -43.73
CA MET A 1 24.87 -21.13 -43.71
C MET A 1 24.61 -19.94 -42.81
N PHE A 2 25.56 -19.67 -41.90
CA PHE A 2 25.81 -18.40 -41.18
C PHE A 2 24.68 -17.83 -40.29
N MET A 3 24.73 -17.92 -38.95
CA MET A 3 25.63 -17.29 -37.94
C MET A 3 25.04 -16.03 -37.28
N MET A 4 25.43 -15.85 -36.01
CA MET A 4 25.21 -14.72 -35.07
C MET A 4 23.90 -14.78 -34.27
N ALA A 5 23.85 -15.26 -33.02
CA ALA A 5 24.65 -14.98 -31.81
C ALA A 5 24.45 -13.55 -31.24
N LEU A 6 24.06 -13.55 -29.96
CA LEU A 6 24.14 -12.48 -28.95
C LEU A 6 23.07 -11.38 -28.95
N ALA A 7 22.12 -11.52 -28.02
CA ALA A 7 21.90 -10.48 -27.00
C ALA A 7 21.34 -11.14 -25.73
N MET A 8 22.13 -11.06 -24.65
CA MET A 8 21.80 -11.54 -23.32
C MET A 8 20.54 -10.84 -22.80
N VAL A 9 19.54 -11.64 -22.44
CA VAL A 9 18.36 -11.22 -21.68
C VAL A 9 18.82 -10.87 -20.26
N MET A 10 18.97 -9.58 -19.99
CA MET A 10 19.11 -9.05 -18.64
C MET A 10 17.81 -9.34 -17.88
N MET A 11 17.96 -10.10 -16.80
CA MET A 11 16.91 -10.41 -15.83
C MET A 11 16.33 -9.11 -15.23
N VAL A 12 15.06 -8.84 -15.53
CA VAL A 12 14.20 -8.05 -14.64
C VAL A 12 13.35 -9.06 -13.86
N ALA A 13 13.78 -9.29 -12.62
CA ALA A 13 13.06 -10.08 -11.65
C ALA A 13 11.83 -9.29 -11.18
N CYS A 14 10.64 -9.74 -11.60
CA CYS A 14 9.42 -9.55 -10.85
C CYS A 14 8.66 -10.89 -10.82
N GLY A 15 8.71 -11.52 -9.64
CA GLY A 15 7.74 -12.48 -9.10
C GLY A 15 7.16 -13.55 -10.03
N GLY A 16 7.61 -14.81 -9.87
CA GLY A 16 6.85 -15.94 -10.39
C GLY A 16 7.52 -17.31 -10.43
N LYS A 17 7.78 -17.90 -9.25
CA LYS A 17 7.57 -19.34 -8.95
C LYS A 17 8.24 -20.42 -9.85
N LYS A 18 9.18 -21.16 -9.23
CA LYS A 18 9.68 -22.55 -9.45
C LYS A 18 11.09 -22.70 -10.04
N ALA A 19 11.99 -23.26 -9.23
CA ALA A 19 12.99 -24.32 -9.50
C ALA A 19 14.02 -24.31 -8.33
N GLU A 20 13.96 -25.24 -7.37
CA GLU A 20 14.54 -26.60 -7.35
C GLU A 20 15.87 -26.65 -6.56
N THR A 21 15.82 -27.40 -5.45
CA THR A 21 16.86 -28.20 -4.76
C THR A 21 18.35 -27.82 -4.88
N THR A 22 18.97 -27.58 -3.72
CA THR A 22 20.27 -28.15 -3.35
C THR A 22 20.36 -28.24 -1.82
N GLU A 23 20.47 -29.46 -1.32
CA GLU A 23 20.85 -29.82 0.04
C GLU A 23 22.31 -29.41 0.29
N GLY A 24 22.63 -28.88 1.48
CA GLY A 24 23.99 -28.48 1.82
C GLY A 24 24.08 -27.72 3.13
N GLU A 25 24.25 -28.50 4.19
CA GLU A 25 24.58 -28.20 5.59
C GLU A 25 25.55 -27.03 5.86
N MET A 26 25.45 -26.51 7.09
CA MET A 26 26.42 -25.69 7.83
C MET A 26 26.55 -24.21 7.43
N THR A 27 25.95 -23.34 8.24
CA THR A 27 26.67 -22.56 9.27
C THR A 27 25.72 -21.51 9.84
N GLU A 28 25.46 -21.61 11.13
CA GLU A 28 25.06 -20.45 11.93
C GLU A 28 26.16 -19.38 11.79
N PRO A 29 25.77 -18.14 11.51
CA PRO A 29 26.19 -17.10 12.45
C PRO A 29 25.02 -16.25 12.92
N VAL A 30 24.94 -16.14 14.23
CA VAL A 30 24.25 -15.08 14.98
C VAL A 30 24.44 -13.74 14.27
N ALA A 31 23.34 -13.11 13.86
CA ALA A 31 23.33 -11.72 13.45
C ALA A 31 22.04 -11.05 13.95
N THR A 32 22.19 -10.42 15.11
CA THR A 32 21.43 -9.25 15.53
C THR A 32 19.96 -9.52 15.89
N GLU A 33 19.74 -9.96 17.13
CA GLU A 33 18.59 -9.51 17.91
C GLU A 33 18.67 -7.99 18.08
N THR A 34 18.33 -7.26 17.01
CA THR A 34 17.74 -5.94 17.20
C THR A 34 16.43 -6.26 17.88
N PRO A 35 16.11 -5.72 19.07
CA PRO A 35 14.74 -5.82 19.54
C PRO A 35 13.92 -5.18 18.43
N ALA A 36 13.17 -6.00 17.70
CA ALA A 36 11.90 -5.57 17.18
C ALA A 36 11.12 -5.20 18.45
N THR A 37 11.33 -3.99 18.94
CA THR A 37 10.24 -3.26 19.55
C THR A 37 9.19 -3.29 18.46
N GLU A 38 8.33 -4.30 18.56
CA GLU A 38 7.05 -4.35 17.92
C GLU A 38 6.35 -3.12 18.47
N VAL A 39 6.61 -1.99 17.81
CA VAL A 39 5.75 -0.82 17.84
C VAL A 39 4.48 -1.34 17.21
N ALA A 40 3.67 -2.00 18.04
CA ALA A 40 2.28 -2.19 17.77
C ALA A 40 1.76 -0.83 17.28
N PRO A 41 0.93 -0.80 16.22
CA PRO A 41 0.33 0.45 15.78
C PRO A 41 -0.17 1.16 17.03
N ALA A 42 0.30 2.38 17.27
CA ALA A 42 -0.30 3.18 18.32
C ALA A 42 -1.78 3.23 17.96
N GLU A 43 -2.65 2.60 18.75
CA GLU A 43 -4.08 2.65 18.50
C GLU A 43 -4.47 4.14 18.46
N GLY A 44 -5.02 4.58 17.32
CA GLY A 44 -5.24 6.00 17.02
C GLY A 44 -4.17 6.70 16.16
N SER A 45 -3.24 5.94 15.57
CA SER A 45 -2.22 6.44 14.62
C SER A 45 -2.84 7.18 13.42
N ALA A 46 -2.07 8.08 12.80
CA ALA A 46 -2.50 8.75 11.57
C ALA A 46 -2.77 7.72 10.46
N LEU A 47 -2.05 6.60 10.43
CA LEU A 47 -2.38 5.49 9.53
C LEU A 47 -3.77 4.89 9.81
N ASP A 48 -4.12 4.55 11.05
CA ASP A 48 -5.45 3.97 11.38
C ASP A 48 -6.60 4.94 11.03
N GLN A 49 -6.38 6.24 11.28
CA GLN A 49 -7.32 7.27 10.89
C GLN A 49 -7.48 7.34 9.36
N TYR A 50 -6.39 7.20 8.61
CA TYR A 50 -6.43 7.17 7.14
C TYR A 50 -7.16 5.94 6.61
N LEU A 51 -6.90 4.75 7.17
CA LEU A 51 -7.60 3.52 6.79
C LEU A 51 -9.11 3.68 6.99
N SER A 52 -9.51 4.23 8.14
CA SER A 52 -10.92 4.52 8.45
C SER A 52 -11.54 5.52 7.48
N LEU A 53 -10.82 6.61 7.16
CA LEU A 53 -11.26 7.61 6.19
C LEU A 53 -11.46 7.00 4.80
N VAL A 54 -10.52 6.17 4.34
CA VAL A 54 -10.62 5.48 3.04
C VAL A 54 -11.85 4.56 3.01
N ASP A 55 -12.08 3.78 4.06
CA ASP A 55 -13.26 2.92 4.15
C ASP A 55 -14.58 3.71 4.16
N GLU A 56 -14.60 4.92 4.72
CA GLU A 56 -15.74 5.82 4.62
C GLU A 56 -15.88 6.48 3.23
N MET A 57 -14.77 6.85 2.58
CA MET A 57 -14.79 7.55 1.29
C MET A 57 -15.17 6.63 0.12
N VAL A 58 -14.68 5.39 0.10
CA VAL A 58 -14.92 4.41 -0.97
C VAL A 58 -16.40 4.27 -1.37
N PRO A 59 -17.35 4.03 -0.44
CA PRO A 59 -18.76 3.92 -0.79
C PRO A 59 -19.42 5.25 -1.18
N LEU A 60 -18.80 6.39 -0.86
CA LEU A 60 -19.33 7.69 -1.24
C LEU A 60 -19.07 8.01 -2.72
N TYR A 61 -17.99 7.52 -3.31
CA TYR A 61 -17.69 7.74 -4.73
C TYR A 61 -18.83 7.32 -5.67
N GLU A 62 -19.46 6.17 -5.41
CA GLU A 62 -20.62 5.72 -6.20
C GLU A 62 -21.85 6.62 -6.01
N LYS A 63 -22.06 7.13 -4.79
CA LYS A 63 -23.17 8.03 -4.48
C LYS A 63 -22.94 9.41 -5.11
N VAL A 64 -21.71 9.93 -5.05
CA VAL A 64 -21.31 11.17 -5.73
C VAL A 64 -21.51 11.04 -7.24
N ALA A 65 -21.09 9.91 -7.84
CA ALA A 65 -21.35 9.65 -9.25
C ALA A 65 -22.85 9.54 -9.58
N ALA A 66 -23.68 9.12 -8.63
CA ALA A 66 -25.14 9.11 -8.74
C ALA A 66 -25.79 10.48 -8.49
N GLY A 67 -25.03 11.53 -8.19
CA GLY A 67 -25.53 12.88 -7.95
C GLY A 67 -26.04 13.12 -6.52
N ASP A 68 -25.66 12.28 -5.56
CA ASP A 68 -26.03 12.43 -4.16
C ASP A 68 -25.29 13.63 -3.52
N ALA A 69 -26.06 14.63 -3.09
CA ALA A 69 -25.53 15.86 -2.52
C ALA A 69 -24.92 15.65 -1.13
N GLU A 70 -25.48 14.76 -0.31
CA GLU A 70 -24.95 14.44 1.03
C GLU A 70 -23.62 13.70 0.92
N ALA A 71 -23.50 12.77 -0.04
CA ALA A 71 -22.25 12.09 -0.32
C ALA A 71 -21.18 13.04 -0.86
N THR A 72 -21.58 14.03 -1.66
CA THR A 72 -20.66 15.06 -2.18
C THR A 72 -20.12 15.94 -1.05
N GLN A 73 -21.00 16.39 -0.15
CA GLN A 73 -20.60 17.17 1.02
C GLN A 73 -19.69 16.34 1.94
N LYS A 74 -20.06 15.08 2.22
CA LYS A 74 -19.27 14.19 3.07
C LYS A 74 -17.92 13.85 2.43
N MET A 75 -17.85 13.69 1.11
CA MET A 75 -16.58 13.54 0.38
C MET A 75 -15.68 14.77 0.50
N ALA A 76 -16.24 15.97 0.47
CA ALA A 76 -15.47 17.21 0.69
C ALA A 76 -14.94 17.28 2.13
N GLU A 77 -15.77 16.98 3.13
CA GLU A 77 -15.36 16.93 4.55
C GLU A 77 -14.26 15.90 4.80
N LEU A 78 -14.41 14.68 4.26
CA LEU A 78 -13.41 13.62 4.39
C LEU A 78 -12.12 13.98 3.63
N GLY A 79 -12.23 14.61 2.45
CA GLY A 79 -11.08 15.11 1.70
C GLY A 79 -10.25 16.13 2.49
N GLN A 80 -10.92 17.03 3.23
CA GLN A 80 -10.25 17.97 4.15
C GLN A 80 -9.49 17.21 5.24
N LYS A 81 -10.13 16.22 5.89
CA LYS A 81 -9.48 15.38 6.91
C LYS A 81 -8.26 14.64 6.38
N VAL A 82 -8.30 14.14 5.14
CA VAL A 82 -7.15 13.50 4.51
C VAL A 82 -6.00 14.50 4.34
N GLN A 83 -6.27 15.75 3.97
CA GLN A 83 -5.24 16.79 3.87
C GLN A 83 -4.63 17.13 5.23
N ASP A 84 -5.47 17.28 6.26
CA ASP A 84 -5.00 17.51 7.63
C ASP A 84 -4.12 16.36 8.12
N LEU A 85 -4.54 15.13 7.83
CA LEU A 85 -3.83 13.91 8.22
C LEU A 85 -2.57 13.65 7.39
N ALA A 86 -2.45 14.22 6.19
CA ALA A 86 -1.32 13.97 5.29
C ALA A 86 0.02 14.37 5.93
N ALA A 87 0.04 15.46 6.71
CA ALA A 87 1.24 15.91 7.41
C ALA A 87 1.66 14.93 8.52
N ASP A 88 0.70 14.32 9.21
CA ASP A 88 0.98 13.34 10.27
C ASP A 88 1.31 11.96 9.69
N LEU A 89 0.63 11.56 8.62
CA LEU A 89 1.00 10.39 7.82
C LEU A 89 2.42 10.49 7.28
N GLN A 90 2.87 11.64 6.79
CA GLN A 90 4.25 11.79 6.31
C GLN A 90 5.28 11.57 7.43
N LYS A 91 4.98 12.02 8.66
CA LYS A 91 5.86 11.79 9.83
C LYS A 91 5.84 10.33 10.26
N GLU A 92 4.66 9.70 10.24
CA GLU A 92 4.52 8.28 10.59
C GLU A 92 5.10 7.37 9.51
N MET A 93 4.98 7.71 8.23
CA MET A 93 5.47 6.94 7.06
C MET A 93 6.95 6.61 7.15
N ALA A 94 7.77 7.47 7.76
CA ALA A 94 9.19 7.20 7.97
C ALA A 94 9.46 6.09 9.00
N ASN A 95 8.48 5.79 9.85
CA ASN A 95 8.58 4.83 10.96
C ASN A 95 7.59 3.65 10.83
N LEU A 96 6.85 3.56 9.72
CA LEU A 96 5.88 2.48 9.54
C LEU A 96 6.59 1.14 9.39
N THR A 97 5.99 0.11 10.00
CA THR A 97 6.40 -1.26 9.73
C THR A 97 6.06 -1.67 8.29
N PRO A 98 6.65 -2.74 7.75
CA PRO A 98 6.29 -3.26 6.44
C PRO A 98 4.79 -3.59 6.32
N GLU A 99 4.19 -4.15 7.38
CA GLU A 99 2.76 -4.48 7.41
C GLU A 99 1.88 -3.22 7.36
N GLN A 100 2.26 -2.17 8.10
CA GLN A 100 1.58 -0.89 8.07
C GLN A 100 1.68 -0.20 6.71
N SER A 101 2.88 -0.23 6.12
CA SER A 101 3.11 0.28 4.76
C SER A 101 2.27 -0.46 3.73
N GLN A 102 2.06 -1.77 3.90
CA GLN A 102 1.19 -2.56 3.04
C GLN A 102 -0.29 -2.17 3.20
N LYS A 103 -0.78 -2.03 4.44
CA LYS A 103 -2.15 -1.54 4.72
C LYS A 103 -2.39 -0.16 4.10
N PHE A 104 -1.42 0.74 4.22
CA PHE A 104 -1.49 2.06 3.58
C PHE A 104 -1.63 1.96 2.06
N GLN A 105 -0.80 1.13 1.41
CA GLN A 105 -0.86 0.92 -0.04
C GLN A 105 -2.18 0.29 -0.49
N ASP A 106 -2.68 -0.71 0.24
CA ASP A 106 -3.97 -1.34 -0.05
C ASP A 106 -5.13 -0.34 0.05
N ALA A 107 -5.13 0.51 1.08
CA ALA A 107 -6.11 1.57 1.23
C ALA A 107 -6.01 2.62 0.11
N ALA A 108 -4.80 3.11 -0.20
CA ALA A 108 -4.59 4.06 -1.30
C ALA A 108 -5.05 3.49 -2.66
N LYS A 109 -4.78 2.19 -2.91
CA LYS A 109 -5.26 1.49 -4.10
C LYS A 109 -6.77 1.41 -4.13
N LYS A 110 -7.42 1.00 -3.03
CA LYS A 110 -8.87 0.90 -2.92
C LYS A 110 -9.56 2.23 -3.18
N LEU A 111 -9.02 3.32 -2.63
CA LEU A 111 -9.51 4.69 -2.87
C LEU A 111 -9.39 5.06 -4.36
N THR A 112 -8.23 4.79 -4.97
CA THR A 112 -7.97 5.06 -6.38
C THR A 112 -8.90 4.27 -7.29
N GLU A 113 -9.11 2.99 -7.01
CA GLU A 113 -10.03 2.12 -7.76
C GLU A 113 -11.48 2.60 -7.64
N ALA A 114 -11.92 3.03 -6.45
CA ALA A 114 -13.24 3.60 -6.23
C ALA A 114 -13.44 4.90 -7.02
N ALA A 115 -12.46 5.80 -6.96
CA ALA A 115 -12.46 7.03 -7.73
C ALA A 115 -12.52 6.75 -9.24
N GLN A 116 -11.64 5.90 -9.76
CA GLN A 116 -11.63 5.52 -11.18
C GLN A 116 -12.95 4.91 -11.64
N LYS A 117 -13.54 4.00 -10.84
CA LYS A 117 -14.85 3.42 -11.14
C LYS A 117 -15.96 4.46 -11.19
N ALA A 118 -15.90 5.49 -10.33
CA ALA A 118 -16.87 6.58 -10.33
C ALA A 118 -16.73 7.50 -11.56
N VAL A 119 -15.50 7.72 -12.07
CA VAL A 119 -15.29 8.57 -13.27
C VAL A 119 -15.42 7.81 -14.59
N ALA A 120 -15.31 6.48 -14.59
CA ALA A 120 -15.43 5.64 -15.78
C ALA A 120 -16.89 5.36 -16.20
N LYS A 121 -17.87 5.96 -15.51
CA LYS A 121 -19.31 5.80 -15.79
C LYS A 121 -19.86 6.90 -16.69
#